data_AF-A0A7L2IIB7-F1
#
_entry.id   AF-A0A7L2IIB7-F1
#
_cell.length_a   1.000
_cell.length_b   1.000
_cell.length_c   1.000
_cell.angle_alpha   90.00
_cell.angle_beta   90.00
_cell.angle_gamma   90.00
#
_symmetry.space_group_name_H-M   'P 1'
#
loop_
_entity.id
_entity.type
_entity.pdbx_description
1 polymer ?
#
loop_
_entity_poly.entity_id
_entity_poly.type
_entity_poly.pdbx_seq_one_letter_code
_entity_poly.pdbx_strand_id
1 'polypeptide(L)'
;TVLLLNRSEVQSEFLSIAEKLSSSEQPQHTTLVMLLEHLYQANFGTHCDLDSLHHLLKSKTLEELSEIYASAAEAQEVAATTSDPILARERLQSVLRDIASTASFPAITGEAQPRKLHTIPIPTARCYTYSWDQDNFGKCRESPSSC
;
A
#
# COMPACT_ATOMS: atom_id res chain seq x y z
N THR A 1 15.80 -7.57 14.06
CA THR A 1 15.71 -8.34 15.31
C THR A 1 14.37 -9.04 15.33
N VAL A 2 14.34 -10.37 15.45
CA VAL A 2 13.10 -11.16 15.55
C VAL A 2 12.97 -11.59 17.00
N LEU A 3 11.91 -11.13 17.68
CA LEU A 3 11.58 -11.56 19.04
C LEU A 3 10.80 -12.88 18.95
N LEU A 4 11.48 -13.99 19.20
CA LEU A 4 10.85 -15.30 19.39
C LEU A 4 10.24 -15.32 20.79
N LEU A 5 8.96 -14.97 20.89
CA LEU A 5 8.21 -15.04 22.14
C LEU A 5 7.44 -16.37 22.21
N ASN A 6 7.56 -17.05 23.35
CA ASN A 6 6.82 -18.27 23.63
C ASN A 6 5.34 -17.90 23.90
N ARG A 7 4.40 -18.52 23.18
CA ARG A 7 2.97 -18.14 23.18
C ARG A 7 2.31 -18.28 24.57
N SER A 8 2.91 -19.06 25.46
CA SER A 8 2.46 -19.26 26.84
C SER A 8 2.90 -18.17 27.82
N GLU A 9 3.85 -17.31 27.45
CA GLU A 9 4.41 -16.24 28.31
C GLU A 9 3.90 -14.84 27.91
N VAL A 10 3.18 -14.73 26.80
CA VAL A 10 2.65 -13.46 26.28
C VAL A 10 1.23 -13.24 26.80
N GLN A 11 0.98 -12.07 27.40
CA GLN A 11 -0.35 -11.68 27.86
C GLN A 11 -1.35 -11.72 26.69
N SER A 12 -2.57 -12.22 26.95
CA SER A 12 -3.62 -12.40 25.93
C SER A 12 -3.97 -11.12 25.18
N GLU A 13 -3.78 -9.96 25.82
CA GLU A 13 -3.99 -8.64 25.25
C GLU A 13 -3.00 -8.34 24.11
N PHE A 14 -1.71 -8.69 24.26
CA PHE A 14 -0.71 -8.56 23.20
C PHE A 14 -1.00 -9.49 22.03
N LEU A 15 -1.43 -10.73 22.30
CA LEU A 15 -1.84 -11.66 21.26
C LEU A 15 -3.07 -11.14 20.50
N SER A 16 -4.04 -10.53 21.20
CA SER A 16 -5.22 -9.91 20.58
C SER A 16 -4.88 -8.69 19.73
N ILE A 17 -3.87 -7.91 20.13
CA ILE A 17 -3.37 -6.77 19.35
C ILE A 17 -2.61 -7.27 18.13
N ALA A 18 -1.73 -8.26 18.29
CA ALA A 18 -1.02 -8.90 17.17
C ALA A 18 -2.01 -9.52 16.17
N GLU A 19 -3.07 -10.17 16.66
CA GLU A 19 -4.14 -10.71 15.83
C GLU A 19 -4.96 -9.61 15.14
N LYS A 20 -5.30 -8.52 15.83
CA LYS A 20 -5.97 -7.35 15.22
C LYS A 20 -5.12 -6.62 14.18
N LEU A 21 -3.80 -6.57 14.40
CA LEU A 21 -2.84 -6.04 13.41
C LEU A 21 -2.70 -6.98 12.21
N SER A 22 -2.73 -8.29 12.43
CA SER A 22 -2.60 -9.32 11.38
C SER A 22 -3.90 -9.52 10.60
N SER A 23 -5.07 -9.33 11.22
CA SER A 23 -6.40 -9.47 10.61
C SER A 23 -6.89 -8.19 9.93
N SER A 24 -6.14 -7.10 10.04
CA SER A 24 -6.40 -5.85 9.35
C SER A 24 -5.87 -5.88 7.91
N GLU A 25 -6.11 -6.95 7.16
CA GLU A 25 -5.95 -6.89 5.71
C GLU A 25 -7.00 -5.91 5.18
N GLN A 26 -6.55 -4.70 4.83
CA GLN A 26 -7.32 -3.84 3.95
C GLN A 26 -7.56 -4.66 2.67
N PRO A 27 -8.79 -4.69 2.11
CA PRO A 27 -9.11 -5.61 1.01
C PRO A 27 -8.09 -5.41 -0.10
N GLN A 28 -7.32 -6.45 -0.44
CA GLN A 28 -6.19 -6.37 -1.38
C GLN A 28 -6.60 -5.69 -2.70
N HIS A 29 -7.83 -5.94 -3.14
CA HIS A 29 -8.48 -5.28 -4.26
C HIS A 29 -8.52 -3.75 -4.12
N THR A 30 -9.00 -3.23 -2.98
CA THR A 30 -9.06 -1.78 -2.70
C THR A 30 -7.68 -1.14 -2.68
N THR A 31 -6.68 -1.86 -2.15
CA THR A 31 -5.29 -1.40 -2.16
C THR A 31 -4.73 -1.29 -3.57
N LEU A 32 -4.95 -2.30 -4.41
CA LEU A 32 -4.49 -2.29 -5.81
C LEU A 32 -5.16 -1.18 -6.63
N VAL A 33 -6.48 -0.98 -6.45
CA VAL A 33 -7.21 0.14 -7.07
C VAL A 33 -6.53 1.46 -6.71
N MET A 34 -6.30 1.71 -5.42
CA MET A 34 -5.67 2.95 -4.93
C MET A 34 -4.26 3.15 -5.49
N LEU A 35 -3.44 2.10 -5.51
CA LEU A 35 -2.06 2.17 -6.02
C LEU A 35 -2.02 2.49 -7.51
N LEU A 36 -2.91 1.88 -8.31
CA LEU A 36 -3.01 2.15 -9.73
C LEU A 36 -3.50 3.58 -9.99
N GLU A 37 -4.52 4.05 -9.26
CA GLU A 37 -4.96 5.45 -9.37
C GLU A 37 -3.84 6.44 -9.10
N HIS A 38 -3.09 6.21 -8.01
CA HIS A 38 -1.92 7.02 -7.67
C HIS A 38 -0.87 7.01 -8.77
N LEU A 39 -0.56 5.84 -9.30
CA LEU A 39 0.46 5.69 -10.33
C LEU A 39 0.11 6.50 -11.58
N TYR A 40 -1.12 6.36 -12.07
CA TYR A 40 -1.58 7.08 -13.25
C TYR A 40 -1.69 8.59 -12.98
N GLN A 41 -2.22 8.99 -11.82
CA GLN A 41 -2.26 10.40 -11.45
C GLN A 41 -0.87 11.02 -11.30
N ALA A 42 0.10 10.32 -10.72
CA ALA A 42 1.45 10.85 -10.52
C ALA A 42 2.20 11.05 -11.83
N ASN A 43 1.95 10.19 -12.82
CA ASN A 43 2.63 10.25 -14.12
C ASN A 43 1.95 11.18 -15.12
N PHE A 44 0.62 11.31 -15.07
CA PHE A 44 -0.16 12.06 -16.06
C PHE A 44 -0.92 13.26 -15.48
N GLY A 45 -0.98 13.41 -14.16
CA GLY A 45 -1.63 14.55 -13.51
C GLY A 45 -3.09 14.72 -13.95
N THR A 46 -3.42 15.92 -14.44
CA THR A 46 -4.77 16.29 -14.90
C THR A 46 -5.12 15.76 -16.30
N HIS A 47 -4.22 15.03 -16.94
CA HIS A 47 -4.46 14.38 -18.24
C HIS A 47 -5.17 13.03 -18.10
N CYS A 48 -5.32 12.51 -16.88
CA CYS A 48 -6.01 11.27 -16.59
C CYS A 48 -7.38 11.56 -15.94
N ASP A 49 -8.45 11.00 -16.51
CA ASP A 49 -9.78 11.04 -15.91
C ASP A 49 -9.88 10.00 -14.78
N LEU A 50 -9.53 10.43 -13.58
CA LEU A 50 -9.47 9.56 -12.40
C LEU A 50 -10.82 8.99 -11.99
N ASP A 51 -11.91 9.72 -12.19
CA ASP A 51 -13.25 9.22 -11.83
C ASP A 51 -13.62 8.01 -12.70
N SER A 52 -13.39 8.12 -14.00
CA SER A 52 -13.60 7.02 -14.95
C SER A 52 -12.63 5.86 -14.71
N LEU A 53 -11.37 6.16 -14.38
CA LEU A 53 -10.37 5.15 -14.04
C LEU A 53 -10.77 4.39 -12.77
N HIS A 54 -11.22 5.09 -11.72
CA HIS A 54 -11.69 4.50 -10.47
C HIS A 54 -12.80 3.48 -10.70
N HIS A 55 -13.83 3.89 -11.45
CA HIS A 55 -14.98 3.03 -11.75
C HIS A 55 -14.55 1.78 -12.53
N LEU A 56 -13.65 1.94 -13.49
CA LEU A 56 -13.15 0.84 -14.30
C LEU A 56 -12.28 -0.12 -13.49
N LEU A 57 -11.34 0.40 -12.70
CA LEU A 57 -10.50 -0.40 -11.80
C LEU A 57 -11.35 -1.18 -10.78
N LYS A 58 -12.41 -0.58 -10.24
CA LYS A 58 -13.33 -1.28 -9.32
C LYS A 58 -14.09 -2.44 -9.96
N SER A 59 -14.34 -2.37 -11.27
CA SER A 59 -15.04 -3.43 -11.99
C SER A 59 -14.17 -4.65 -12.34
N LYS A 60 -12.83 -4.51 -12.25
CA LYS A 60 -11.87 -5.58 -12.55
C LYS A 60 -11.74 -6.59 -11.42
N THR A 61 -11.35 -7.81 -11.75
CA THR A 61 -11.07 -8.86 -10.75
C THR A 61 -9.75 -8.59 -10.04
N LEU A 62 -9.52 -9.29 -8.93
CA LEU A 62 -8.28 -9.17 -8.17
C LEU A 62 -7.06 -9.60 -9.00
N GLU A 63 -7.22 -10.66 -9.80
CA GLU A 63 -6.18 -11.21 -10.67
C GLU A 63 -5.80 -10.19 -11.75
N GLU A 64 -6.78 -9.62 -12.45
CA GLU A 64 -6.55 -8.60 -13.48
C GLU A 64 -5.84 -7.37 -12.90
N LEU A 65 -6.28 -6.89 -11.72
CA LEU A 65 -5.64 -5.76 -11.06
C LEU A 65 -4.21 -6.07 -10.63
N SER A 66 -3.95 -7.30 -10.18
CA SER A 66 -2.61 -7.74 -9.77
C SER A 66 -1.68 -7.82 -10.97
N GLU A 67 -2.14 -8.35 -12.11
CA GLU A 67 -1.36 -8.40 -13.35
C GLU A 67 -1.02 -7.00 -13.87
N ILE A 68 -2.02 -6.11 -13.92
CA ILE A 68 -1.81 -4.71 -14.34
C ILE A 68 -0.79 -4.02 -13.43
N TYR A 69 -0.94 -4.20 -12.11
CA TYR A 69 -0.01 -3.62 -11.14
C TYR A 69 1.40 -4.21 -11.25
N ALA A 70 1.53 -5.51 -11.48
CA ALA A 70 2.83 -6.17 -11.66
C ALA A 70 3.57 -5.62 -12.89
N SER A 71 2.91 -5.51 -14.05
CA SER A 71 3.50 -4.92 -15.26
C SER A 71 3.87 -3.45 -15.07
N ALA A 72 3.04 -2.70 -14.35
CA ALA A 72 3.32 -1.31 -14.01
C ALA A 72 4.53 -1.17 -13.07
N ALA A 73 4.64 -2.03 -12.04
CA ALA A 73 5.74 -2.03 -11.09
C ALA A 73 7.07 -2.39 -11.78
N GLU A 74 7.06 -3.36 -12.69
CA GLU A 74 8.23 -3.71 -13.51
C GLU A 74 8.68 -2.50 -14.35
N ALA A 75 7.75 -1.78 -14.98
CA ALA A 75 8.07 -0.56 -15.72
C ALA A 75 8.69 0.53 -14.82
N GLN A 76 8.22 0.67 -13.58
CA GLN A 76 8.80 1.60 -12.60
C GLN A 76 10.21 1.17 -12.16
N GLU A 77 10.47 -0.12 -12.01
CA GLU A 77 11.79 -0.66 -11.69
C GLU A 77 12.80 -0.38 -12.83
N VAL A 78 12.39 -0.59 -14.08
CA VAL A 78 13.20 -0.24 -15.25
C VAL A 78 13.47 1.27 -15.32
N ALA A 79 12.45 2.10 -15.02
CA ALA A 79 12.65 3.55 -14.96
C ALA A 79 13.63 3.96 -13.84
N ALA A 80 13.57 3.31 -12.68
CA ALA A 80 14.45 3.58 -11.54
C ALA A 80 15.92 3.23 -11.81
N THR A 81 16.20 2.25 -12.66
CA THR A 81 17.56 1.87 -13.07
C THR A 81 18.13 2.72 -14.21
N THR A 82 17.31 3.59 -14.81
CA THR A 82 17.73 4.46 -15.91
C THR A 82 18.40 5.73 -15.38
N SER A 83 19.63 6.01 -15.83
CA SER A 83 20.43 7.15 -15.34
C SER A 83 19.89 8.52 -15.72
N ASP A 84 19.21 8.64 -16.86
CA ASP A 84 18.60 9.89 -17.31
C ASP A 84 17.14 9.96 -16.81
N PRO A 85 16.82 10.86 -15.87
CA PRO A 85 15.49 10.95 -15.28
C PRO A 85 14.42 11.45 -16.26
N ILE A 86 14.78 12.24 -17.28
CA ILE A 86 13.83 12.74 -18.27
C ILE A 86 13.43 11.60 -19.20
N LEU A 87 14.42 10.89 -19.74
CA LEU A 87 14.21 9.71 -20.57
C LEU A 87 13.47 8.60 -19.81
N ALA A 88 13.83 8.37 -18.55
CA ALA A 88 13.16 7.41 -17.68
C ALA A 88 11.66 7.71 -17.55
N ARG A 89 11.32 8.98 -17.31
CA ARG A 89 9.92 9.42 -17.19
C ARG A 89 9.15 9.26 -18.50
N GLU A 90 9.73 9.67 -19.62
CA GLU A 90 9.08 9.55 -20.93
C GLU A 90 8.81 8.08 -21.32
N ARG A 91 9.79 7.21 -21.07
CA ARG A 91 9.63 5.76 -21.28
C ARG A 91 8.57 5.17 -20.37
N LEU A 92 8.58 5.51 -19.08
CA LEU A 92 7.56 5.06 -18.14
C LEU A 92 6.15 5.50 -18.59
N GLN A 93 5.98 6.76 -18.98
CA GLN A 93 4.72 7.27 -19.50
C GLN A 93 4.27 6.56 -20.79
N SER A 94 5.21 6.17 -21.66
CA SER A 94 4.90 5.38 -22.84
C SER A 94 4.37 4.00 -22.46
N VAL A 95 5.09 3.26 -21.62
CA VAL A 95 4.69 1.90 -21.20
C VAL A 95 3.37 1.91 -20.44
N LEU A 96 3.15 2.90 -19.56
CA LEU A 96 1.88 3.04 -18.86
C LEU A 96 0.71 3.34 -19.80
N ARG A 97 0.93 4.06 -20.91
CA ARG A 97 -0.11 4.22 -21.95
C ARG A 97 -0.41 2.91 -22.66
N ASP A 98 0.60 2.09 -22.93
CA ASP A 98 0.41 0.78 -23.56
C ASP A 98 -0.39 -0.14 -22.62
N ILE A 99 0.00 -0.23 -21.34
CA ILE A 99 -0.74 -0.98 -20.31
C ILE A 99 -2.19 -0.49 -20.20
N ALA A 100 -2.40 0.83 -20.14
CA ALA A 100 -3.72 1.43 -20.12
C ALA A 100 -4.56 1.02 -21.33
N SER A 101 -3.96 1.01 -22.52
CA SER A 101 -4.65 0.60 -23.76
C SER A 101 -5.08 -0.88 -23.70
N THR A 102 -4.20 -1.78 -23.24
CA THR A 102 -4.49 -3.20 -23.09
C THR A 102 -5.57 -3.44 -22.03
N ALA A 103 -5.51 -2.69 -20.93
CA ALA A 103 -6.47 -2.79 -19.84
C ALA A 103 -7.80 -2.06 -20.09
N SER A 104 -7.97 -1.44 -21.28
CA SER A 104 -9.14 -0.64 -21.68
C SER A 104 -9.42 0.56 -20.78
N PHE A 105 -8.38 1.20 -20.27
CA PHE A 105 -8.49 2.39 -19.43
C PHE A 105 -8.99 3.60 -20.23
N PRO A 106 -9.58 4.61 -19.56
CA PRO A 106 -9.93 5.86 -20.21
C PRO A 106 -8.73 6.47 -20.94
N ALA A 107 -8.98 7.07 -22.10
CA ALA A 107 -7.92 7.71 -22.88
C ALA A 107 -7.24 8.81 -22.04
N ILE A 108 -5.93 8.70 -21.89
CA ILE A 108 -5.10 9.72 -21.24
C ILE A 108 -4.93 10.85 -22.26
N THR A 109 -5.75 11.89 -22.17
CA THR A 109 -5.79 12.97 -23.15
C THR A 109 -4.58 13.88 -23.01
N GLY A 110 -3.94 14.26 -24.12
CA GLY A 110 -2.84 15.24 -24.11
C GLY A 110 -3.25 16.64 -23.63
N GLU A 111 -4.55 16.91 -23.51
CA GLU A 111 -5.08 18.16 -22.97
C GLU A 111 -5.32 18.03 -21.46
N ALA A 112 -4.90 19.05 -20.71
CA ALA A 112 -5.10 19.09 -19.27
C ALA A 112 -6.58 19.36 -19.01
N GLN A 113 -7.26 18.42 -18.33
CA GLN A 113 -8.64 18.66 -17.91
C GLN A 113 -8.67 19.80 -16.89
N PRO A 114 -9.69 20.67 -16.88
CA PRO A 114 -9.83 21.76 -15.90
C PRO A 114 -10.07 21.28 -14.45
N ARG A 115 -9.92 19.97 -14.19
CA ARG A 115 -10.13 19.34 -12.90
C ARG A 115 -8.91 19.51 -11.99
N LYS A 116 -9.17 19.68 -10.70
CA LYS A 116 -8.15 19.73 -9.65
C LYS A 116 -7.58 18.32 -9.42
N LEU A 117 -6.27 18.22 -9.17
CA LEU A 117 -5.64 16.95 -8.78
C LEU A 117 -6.37 16.35 -7.56
N HIS A 118 -6.82 15.11 -7.67
CA HIS A 118 -7.47 14.41 -6.57
C HIS A 118 -6.45 14.13 -5.47
N THR A 119 -6.81 14.44 -4.22
CA THR A 119 -5.99 14.05 -3.08
C THR A 119 -6.43 12.66 -2.68
N ILE A 120 -5.62 11.65 -2.98
CA ILE A 120 -5.91 10.29 -2.53
C ILE A 120 -5.40 10.16 -1.09
N PRO A 121 -6.28 9.86 -0.11
CA PRO A 121 -5.91 9.84 1.30
C PRO A 121 -5.02 8.64 1.61
N ILE A 122 -3.91 8.88 2.30
CA ILE A 122 -3.06 7.81 2.84
C ILE A 122 -3.85 7.10 3.95
N PRO A 123 -3.91 5.75 3.96
CA PRO A 123 -4.54 5.01 5.06
C PRO A 123 -3.94 5.40 6.41
N THR A 124 -4.79 5.76 7.37
CA THR A 124 -4.34 6.08 8.72
C THR A 124 -3.67 4.86 9.34
N ALA A 125 -2.39 4.98 9.71
CA ALA A 125 -1.68 3.95 10.44
C ALA A 125 -2.42 3.68 11.77
N ARG A 126 -2.74 2.41 12.03
CA ARG A 126 -3.32 1.99 13.31
C ARG A 126 -2.20 1.89 14.34
N CYS A 127 -1.80 3.04 14.89
CA CYS A 127 -0.82 3.10 15.96
C CYS A 127 -1.50 2.72 17.29
N TYR A 128 -1.19 1.54 17.82
CA TYR A 128 -1.57 1.14 19.18
C TYR A 128 -0.41 1.45 20.11
N THR A 129 -0.57 2.42 21.00
CA THR A 129 0.38 2.72 22.08
C THR A 129 0.04 1.89 23.32
N TYR A 130 0.98 1.06 23.76
CA TYR A 130 0.93 0.38 25.05
C TYR A 130 1.78 1.17 26.06
N SER A 131 1.20 1.55 27.19
CA SER A 131 1.92 2.18 28.29
C SER A 131 2.58 1.10 29.14
N TRP A 132 3.92 1.07 29.16
CA TRP A 132 4.71 0.13 29.97
C TRP A 132 4.57 0.34 31.50
N ASP A 133 3.86 1.39 31.93
CA ASP A 133 3.61 1.67 33.35
C ASP A 133 2.79 0.60 34.08
N GLN A 134 2.16 -0.32 33.32
CA GLN A 134 1.42 -1.47 33.88
C GLN A 134 2.22 -2.77 33.90
N ASP A 135 3.48 -2.76 33.44
CA ASP A 135 4.26 -3.98 33.31
C ASP A 135 5.00 -4.35 34.61
N ASN A 136 4.73 -5.55 35.12
CA ASN A 136 5.29 -6.06 36.38
C ASN A 136 6.64 -6.79 36.17
N PHE A 137 7.49 -6.34 35.23
CA PHE A 137 8.80 -6.97 34.98
C PHE A 137 9.76 -6.97 36.19
N GLY A 138 9.37 -6.35 37.31
CA GLY A 138 10.13 -6.29 38.56
C GLY A 138 9.68 -7.24 39.68
N LYS A 139 8.92 -8.32 39.43
CA LYS A 139 8.66 -9.35 40.46
C LYS A 139 9.48 -10.61 40.22
N CYS A 140 10.80 -10.52 40.35
CA CYS A 140 11.57 -11.67 40.82
C CYS A 140 11.03 -12.00 42.22
N ARG A 141 10.31 -13.11 42.36
CA ARG A 141 9.94 -13.69 43.65
C ARG A 141 11.23 -13.90 44.45
N GLU A 142 11.48 -13.07 45.45
CA GLU A 142 12.30 -13.48 46.58
C GLU A 142 11.58 -14.65 47.24
N SER A 143 12.21 -15.83 47.23
CA SER A 143 11.75 -16.99 48.00
C SER A 143 12.05 -16.76 49.48
N PRO A 144 11.08 -16.78 50.40
CA PRO A 144 11.35 -16.81 51.83
C PRO A 144 11.23 -18.24 52.34
N SER A 145 12.36 -18.88 52.65
CA SER A 145 12.37 -20.00 53.61
C SER A 145 13.78 -20.27 54.14
N SER A 146 14.15 -19.56 55.22
CA SER A 146 14.85 -20.17 56.35
C SER A 146 13.82 -20.42 57.45
N CYS A 147 13.49 -21.69 57.64
CA CYS A 147 13.24 -22.42 58.89
C CYS A 147 12.86 -23.86 58.50
#